data_AF-A0A7Y6YD26-F1
#
_entry.id   AF-A0A7Y6YD26-F1
#
_cell.length_a   1.000
_cell.length_b   1.000
_cell.length_c   1.000
_cell.angle_alpha   90.00
_cell.angle_beta   90.00
_cell.angle_gamma   90.00
#
_symmetry.space_group_name_H-M   'P 1'
#
loop_
_entity.id
_entity.type
_entity.pdbx_description
1 polymer ?
#
loop_
_entity_poly.entity_id
_entity_poly.type
_entity_poly.pdbx_seq_one_letter_code
_entity_poly.pdbx_strand_id
1 'polypeptide(L)' 'MTEDQALGAIVGLAVGDALGTTLEFSRNPSPDRATWHTEMLGGGPFGLAPGG' A
#
# COMPACT_ATOMS: atom_id res chain seq x y z
N MET A 1 19.34 1.75 -16.22
CA MET A 1 17.94 2.01 -15.85
C MET A 1 17.21 2.36 -17.13
N THR A 2 16.20 1.58 -17.50
CA THR A 2 15.33 1.91 -18.64
C THR A 2 14.27 2.94 -18.21
N GLU A 3 13.61 3.57 -19.18
CA GLU A 3 12.47 4.47 -18.92
C GLU A 3 11.37 3.75 -18.12
N ASP A 4 11.03 2.51 -18.51
CA ASP A 4 10.10 1.64 -17.77
C ASP A 4 10.52 1.42 -16.32
N GLN A 5 11.81 1.22 -16.05
CA GLN A 5 12.30 1.04 -14.68
C GLN A 5 12.20 2.34 -13.86
N ALA A 6 12.46 3.49 -14.49
CA ALA A 6 12.34 4.79 -13.84
C ALA A 6 10.89 5.11 -13.47
N LEU A 7 9.98 4.92 -14.42
CA LEU A 7 8.54 5.11 -14.23
C LEU A 7 7.98 4.11 -13.22
N GLY A 8 8.37 2.84 -13.33
CA GLY A 8 7.97 1.78 -12.40
C GLY A 8 8.40 2.06 -10.96
N ALA A 9 9.56 2.68 -10.75
CA ALA A 9 10.02 3.06 -9.42
C ALA A 9 9.15 4.17 -8.79
N ILE A 10 8.81 5.21 -9.57
CA ILE A 10 7.98 6.33 -9.09
C ILE A 10 6.54 5.86 -8.84
N VAL A 11 5.96 5.13 -9.80
CA VAL A 11 4.60 4.58 -9.67
C VAL A 11 4.53 3.55 -8.55
N GLY A 12 5.52 2.66 -8.46
CA GLY A 12 5.59 1.63 -7.42
C GLY A 12 5.68 2.23 -6.02
N LEU A 13 6.37 3.37 -5.86
CA LEU A 13 6.41 4.09 -4.59
C LEU A 13 5.01 4.61 -4.20
N ALA A 14 4.29 5.25 -5.12
CA ALA A 14 2.93 5.74 -4.85
C ALA A 14 1.94 4.60 -4.53
N VAL A 15 2.03 3.49 -5.25
CA VAL A 15 1.20 2.29 -4.99
C VAL A 15 1.52 1.67 -3.63
N GLY A 16 2.81 1.56 -3.29
CA GLY A 16 3.25 1.02 -2.02
C GLY A 16 2.81 1.87 -0.83
N ASP A 17 2.88 3.19 -0.96
CA ASP A 17 2.39 4.15 0.03
C ASP A 17 0.87 4.01 0.25
N ALA A 18 0.07 4.09 -0.82
CA ALA A 18 -1.38 3.97 -0.75
C ALA A 18 -1.87 2.63 -0.16
N LEU A 19 -1.17 1.53 -0.46
CA LEU A 19 -1.47 0.22 0.15
C LEU A 19 -1.00 0.15 1.61
N GLY A 20 0.11 0.80 1.95
CA GLY A 20 0.69 0.79 3.30
C GLY A 20 -0.11 1.63 4.30
N THR A 21 -0.67 2.77 3.88
CA THR A 21 -1.43 3.69 4.75
C THR A 21 -2.63 3.01 5.43
N THR A 22 -3.23 1.99 4.80
CA THR A 22 -4.36 1.26 5.40
C THR A 22 -3.96 0.45 6.64
N LEU A 23 -2.67 0.12 6.77
CA LEU A 23 -2.09 -0.67 7.86
C LEU A 23 -1.26 0.18 8.84
N GLU A 24 -1.10 1.48 8.61
CA GLU A 24 -0.36 2.35 9.52
C GLU A 24 -0.90 2.27 10.95
N PHE A 25 0.00 2.06 11.91
CA PHE A 25 -0.28 1.89 13.35
C PHE A 25 -1.09 0.64 13.72
N SER A 26 -1.25 -0.32 12.80
CA SER A 26 -1.85 -1.63 13.10
C SER A 26 -0.86 -2.56 13.82
N ARG A 27 -1.39 -3.53 14.58
CA ARG A 27 -0.54 -4.59 15.17
C ARG A 27 0.08 -5.44 14.05
N ASN A 28 1.23 -6.03 14.35
CA ASN A 28 1.95 -6.90 13.43
C ASN A 28 0.99 -7.91 12.78
N PRO A 29 0.96 -8.04 11.44
CA PRO A 29 0.02 -8.91 10.75
C PRO A 29 0.16 -10.37 11.21
N SER A 30 -0.95 -11.10 11.15
CA SER A 30 -1.00 -12.52 11.47
C SER A 30 0.07 -13.29 10.67
N PRO A 31 0.70 -14.33 11.25
CA PRO A 31 1.54 -15.26 10.47
C PRO A 31 0.73 -16.04 9.43
N ASP A 32 -0.60 -16.09 9.55
CA ASP A 32 -1.48 -16.63 8.52
C ASP A 32 -1.66 -15.63 7.36
N ARG A 33 -1.04 -15.96 6.23
CA ARG A 33 -1.08 -15.16 5.00
C ARG A 33 -2.47 -15.03 4.39
N ALA A 34 -3.40 -15.93 4.68
CA ALA A 34 -4.77 -15.83 4.16
C ALA A 34 -5.52 -14.61 4.71
N THR A 35 -5.03 -14.01 5.80
CA THR A 35 -5.62 -12.84 6.45
C THR A 35 -4.96 -11.52 6.06
N TRP A 36 -3.98 -11.56 5.15
CA TRP A 36 -3.23 -10.37 4.77
C TRP A 36 -4.05 -9.42 3.90
N HIS A 37 -3.81 -8.13 4.09
CA HIS A 37 -4.39 -7.09 3.26
C HIS A 37 -3.72 -7.08 1.89
N THR A 38 -4.52 -7.20 0.83
CA THR A 38 -4.05 -7.34 -0.55
C THR A 38 -4.72 -6.37 -1.52
N GLU A 39 -5.59 -5.48 -1.02
CA GLU A 39 -6.45 -4.61 -1.82
C GLU A 39 -6.28 -3.15 -1.42
N MET A 40 -6.24 -2.21 -2.36
CA MET A 40 -6.23 -0.77 -2.04
C MET A 40 -7.65 -0.30 -1.71
N LEU A 41 -8.05 -0.40 -0.45
CA LEU A 41 -9.41 -0.06 0.01
C LEU A 41 -9.52 1.35 0.63
N GLY A 42 -8.41 2.09 0.77
CA GLY A 42 -8.37 3.37 1.47
C GLY A 42 -8.55 3.23 3.01
N GLY A 43 -9.00 4.30 3.67
CA GLY A 43 -9.20 4.36 5.11
C GLY A 43 -7.94 4.78 5.86
N GLY A 44 -7.49 3.94 6.81
CA GLY A 44 -6.37 4.25 7.69
C GLY A 44 -6.67 5.37 8.70
N PRO A 45 -5.66 5.79 9.49
CA PRO A 45 -5.82 6.82 10.53
C PRO A 45 -6.27 8.20 9.99
N PHE A 46 -6.05 8.45 8.70
CA PHE A 46 -6.39 9.71 8.03
C PHE A 46 -7.69 9.65 7.21
N GLY A 47 -8.35 8.49 7.11
CA GLY A 47 -9.63 8.35 6.40
C GLY A 47 -9.56 8.63 4.90
N LEU A 48 -8.51 8.15 4.22
CA LEU A 48 -8.27 8.41 2.80
C LEU A 48 -9.23 7.64 1.88
N ALA A 49 -9.47 8.19 0.69
CA ALA A 49 -10.12 7.44 -0.37
C ALA A 49 -9.16 6.36 -0.93
N PRO A 50 -9.68 5.26 -1.51
CA PRO A 50 -8.86 4.28 -2.22
C PRO A 50 -7.97 4.95 -3.28
N GLY A 51 -6.64 4.87 -3.13
CA GLY A 51 -5.68 5.38 -4.12
C GLY A 51 -5.24 6.84 -3.97
N GLY A 52 -5.74 7.57 -2.97
CA GLY A 52 -5.41 8.99 -2.71
C GLY A 52 -6.53 9.96 -3.04
#